data_AF-A0A2N2LUH0-F1
#
_entry.id   AF-A0A2N2LUH0-F1
#
_cell.length_a   1.000
_cell.length_b   1.000
_cell.length_c   1.000
_cell.angle_alpha   90.00
_cell.angle_beta   90.00
_cell.angle_gamma   90.00
#
_symmetry.space_group_name_H-M   'P 1'
#
loop_
_entity.id
_entity.type
_entity.pdbx_description
1 polymer ?
#
loop_
_entity_poly.entity_id
_entity_poly.type
_entity_poly.pdbx_seq_one_letter_code
_entity_poly.pdbx_strand_id
1 'polypeptide(L)' 'MKKLNSLTRGIVVFFMLAVLTIMEYFLGINQVPQILLWIIAIIKMALVLNYFMHFYRLFESDERGNE' A
#
# COMPACT_ATOMS: atom_id res chain seq x y z
N MET A 1 -2.89 -8.12 25.40
CA MET A 1 -2.68 -7.43 24.10
C MET A 1 -2.79 -8.47 23.00
N LYS A 2 -3.89 -8.49 22.24
CA LYS A 2 -4.15 -9.52 21.22
C LYS A 2 -3.13 -9.32 20.08
N LYS A 3 -2.20 -10.27 19.86
CA LYS A 3 -1.32 -10.26 18.68
C LYS A 3 -2.22 -10.14 17.46
N LEU A 4 -2.23 -8.99 16.80
CA LEU A 4 -2.95 -8.86 15.54
C LEU A 4 -2.28 -9.84 14.57
N ASN A 5 -3.04 -10.85 14.13
CA ASN A 5 -2.56 -11.84 13.19
C ASN A 5 -2.04 -11.09 11.95
N SER A 6 -0.84 -11.44 11.49
CA SER A 6 -0.27 -10.93 10.23
C SER A 6 -1.27 -11.06 9.07
N LEU A 7 -2.11 -12.10 9.10
CA LEU A 7 -3.22 -12.31 8.19
C LEU A 7 -4.29 -11.19 8.25
N THR A 8 -4.71 -10.79 9.45
CA THR A 8 -5.68 -9.70 9.63
C THR A 8 -5.14 -8.38 9.08
N ARG A 9 -3.85 -8.11 9.29
CA ARG A 9 -3.19 -6.92 8.72
C ARG A 9 -3.20 -6.96 7.19
N GLY A 10 -2.86 -8.10 6.58
CA GLY A 10 -2.92 -8.27 5.12
C GLY A 10 -4.32 -8.05 4.56
N ILE A 11 -5.35 -8.61 5.21
CA ILE A 11 -6.76 -8.46 4.80
C ILE A 11 -7.20 -6.99 4.86
N VAL A 12 -6.86 -6.26 5.93
CA VAL A 12 -7.21 -4.84 6.07
C VAL A 12 -6.59 -4.01 4.93
N VAL A 13 -5.32 -4.24 4.63
CA VAL A 13 -4.61 -3.51 3.56
C VAL A 13 -5.16 -3.90 2.18
N PHE A 14 -5.52 -5.17 1.97
CA PHE A 14 -6.21 -5.62 0.76
C PHE A 14 -7.53 -4.88 0.53
N PHE A 15 -8.38 -4.76 1.56
CA PHE A 15 -9.63 -4.00 1.46
C PHE A 15 -9.37 -2.52 1.19
N MET A 16 -8.34 -1.92 1.80
CA MET A 16 -7.98 -0.54 1.55
C MET A 16 -7.57 -0.30 0.08
N LEU A 17 -6.78 -1.21 -0.50
CA LEU A 17 -6.41 -1.18 -1.92
C LEU A 17 -7.62 -1.40 -2.84
N ALA A 18 -8.55 -2.29 -2.47
CA ALA A 18 -9.76 -2.55 -3.23
C ALA A 18 -10.65 -1.29 -3.30
N VAL A 19 -10.90 -0.64 -2.16
CA VAL A 19 -11.65 0.62 -2.10
C VAL A 19 -10.99 1.70 -2.95
N LEU A 20 -9.67 1.85 -2.83
CA LEU A 20 -8.91 2.85 -3.58
C LEU A 20 -8.96 2.58 -5.10
N THR A 21 -9.09 1.32 -5.51
CA THR A 21 -9.26 0.92 -6.92
C THR A 21 -10.66 1.21 -7.43
N ILE A 22 -11.69 0.96 -6.63
CA ILE A 22 -13.07 1.32 -6.96
C ILE A 22 -13.18 2.83 -7.15
N MET A 23 -12.61 3.62 -6.24
CA MET A 23 -12.58 5.08 -6.34
C MET A 23 -11.87 5.55 -7.61
N GLU A 24 -10.71 4.98 -7.94
CA GLU A 24 -9.98 5.31 -9.16
C GLU A 24 -10.80 5.01 -10.43
N TYR A 25 -11.51 3.88 -10.45
CA TYR A 25 -12.38 3.51 -11.57
C TYR A 25 -13.50 4.53 -11.78
N PHE A 26 -14.20 4.92 -10.71
CA PHE A 26 -15.23 5.96 -10.79
C PHE A 26 -14.67 7.31 -11.22
N LEU A 27 -13.52 7.70 -10.69
CA LEU A 27 -12.83 8.92 -11.10
C LEU A 27 -12.47 8.86 -12.60
N GLY A 28 -11.93 7.74 -13.07
CA GLY A 28 -11.60 7.53 -14.48
C GLY A 28 -12.81 7.67 -15.41
N ILE A 29 -13.98 7.13 -15.01
CA ILE A 29 -15.22 7.28 -15.79
C ILE A 29 -15.67 8.75 -15.87
N ASN A 30 -15.53 9.51 -14.78
CA ASN A 30 -15.98 10.90 -14.72
C ASN A 30 -15.00 11.89 -15.40
N GLN A 31 -14.00 11.39 -16.14
CA GLN A 31 -13.00 12.20 -16.85
C GLN A 31 -12.30 13.25 -15.97
N VAL A 32 -12.07 12.94 -14.69
CA VAL A 32 -11.27 13.85 -13.85
C VAL A 32 -9.84 13.97 -14.35
N PRO A 33 -9.15 15.06 -13.99
CA PRO A 33 -7.75 15.28 -14.35
C PRO A 33 -6.87 14.07 -14.05
N GLN A 34 -6.07 13.66 -15.04
CA GLN A 34 -5.18 12.48 -14.96
C GLN A 34 -4.21 12.57 -13.77
N ILE A 35 -3.87 13.77 -13.32
CA ILE A 35 -3.00 13.99 -12.15
C ILE A 35 -3.59 13.37 -10.86
N LEU A 36 -4.92 13.38 -10.69
CA LEU A 36 -5.55 12.76 -9.52
C LEU A 36 -5.43 11.24 -9.53
N LEU A 37 -5.53 10.62 -10.72
CA LEU A 37 -5.33 9.18 -10.89
C LEU A 37 -3.88 8.79 -10.59
N TRP A 38 -2.91 9.61 -11.01
CA TRP A 38 -1.50 9.40 -10.69
C TRP A 38 -1.21 9.44 -9.19
N ILE A 39 -1.80 10.39 -8.46
CA ILE A 39 -1.66 10.46 -7.00
C ILE A 39 -2.19 9.18 -6.36
N ILE A 40 -3.37 8.72 -6.80
CA ILE A 40 -3.97 7.47 -6.30
C ILE A 40 -3.07 6.26 -6.59
N ALA A 41 -2.50 6.18 -7.79
CA ALA A 41 -1.58 5.12 -8.18
C ALA A 41 -0.31 5.10 -7.31
N ILE A 42 0.26 6.27 -6.99
CA ILE A 42 1.43 6.38 -6.10
C ILE A 42 1.07 5.91 -4.68
N ILE A 43 -0.10 6.29 -4.16
CA ILE A 43 -0.55 5.85 -2.83
C ILE A 43 -0.69 4.32 -2.81
N LYS A 44 -1.29 3.70 -3.83
CA LYS A 44 -1.37 2.25 -3.94
C LYS A 44 0.02 1.61 -3.94
N MET A 45 0.95 2.14 -4.75
CA MET A 45 2.32 1.65 -4.82
C MET A 45 2.99 1.67 -3.44
N ALA A 46 2.88 2.79 -2.70
CA ALA A 46 3.42 2.91 -1.36
C ALA A 46 2.79 1.89 -0.38
N LEU A 47 1.48 1.69 -0.42
CA LEU A 47 0.82 0.65 0.40
C LEU A 47 1.33 -0.76 0.08
N VAL A 48 1.46 -1.09 -1.20
CA VAL A 48 1.94 -2.43 -1.61
C VAL A 48 3.39 -2.64 -1.18
N LEU A 49 4.27 -1.66 -1.42
CA LEU A 49 5.68 -1.74 -1.03
C LEU A 49 5.85 -1.94 0.48
N ASN A 50 5.08 -1.20 1.28
CA ASN A 50 5.23 -1.22 2.74
C ASN A 50 4.59 -2.45 3.38
N TYR A 51 3.41 -2.87 2.93
CA TYR A 51 2.64 -3.92 3.61
C TYR A 51 2.74 -5.29 2.98
N PHE A 52 2.89 -5.39 1.65
CA PHE A 52 3.03 -6.66 0.97
C PHE A 52 4.50 -7.01 0.75
N MET A 53 5.30 -6.07 0.25
CA MET A 53 6.72 -6.32 -0.04
C MET A 53 7.65 -6.15 1.17
N HIS A 54 7.15 -5.65 2.30
CA HIS A 54 7.95 -5.40 3.51
C HIS A 54 9.24 -4.63 3.18
N PHE A 55 9.14 -3.60 2.32
CA PHE A 55 10.29 -2.84 1.82
C PHE A 55 11.18 -2.31 2.95
N TYR A 56 10.59 -1.86 4.07
CA TYR A 56 11.33 -1.43 5.26
C TYR A 56 12.25 -2.51 5.86
N ARG A 57 11.91 -3.79 5.75
CA ARG A 57 12.72 -4.89 6.29
C ARG A 57 14.00 -5.12 5.48
N LEU A 58 14.01 -4.72 4.21
CA LEU A 58 15.21 -4.79 3.36
C LEU A 58 16.26 -3.78 3.81
N PHE A 59 15.84 -2.60 4.28
CA PHE A 59 16.76 -1.58 4.82
C PHE A 59 17.23 -1.91 6.24
N GLU A 60 16.42 -2.59 7.05
CA GLU A 60 16.81 -3.02 8.41
C GLU A 60 17.87 -4.14 8.40
N SER A 61 18.02 -4.86 7.29
CA SER A 61 19.00 -5.95 7.17
C SER A 61 20.45 -5.45 6.99
N ASP A 62 20.64 -4.19 6.58
CA ASP A 62 21.97 -3.59 6.36
C ASP A 62 22.53 -2.85 7.60
N GLU A 63 21.71 -2.57 8.62
CA GLU A 63 22.13 -1.83 9.82
C GLU A 63 22.80 -2.69 10.91
N ARG A 64 22.92 -4.02 10.72
CA ARG A 64 23.59 -4.95 11.65
C ARG A 64 24.96 -5.47 11.18
N GLY A 65 25.62 -4.74 10.28
CA GLY A 65 26.90 -5.12 9.67
C GLY A 65 28.11 -4.27 10.08
N ASN A 66 28.10 -3.63 11.25
CA ASN A 66 29.25 -2.88 11.78
C ASN A 66 29.51 -3.23 13.25
N GLU A 67 29.99 -4.45 13.50
CA GLU A 67 30.78 -4.81 14.69
C GLU A 67 31.97 -5.65 14.27
#